data_AF-A0A0N7I1M0-F1
#
_entry.id   AF-A0A0N7I1M0-F1
#
_cell.length_a   1.000
_cell.length_b   1.000
_cell.length_c   1.000
_cell.angle_alpha   90.00
_cell.angle_beta   90.00
_cell.angle_gamma   90.00
#
_symmetry.space_group_name_H-M   'P 1'
#
loop_
_entity.id
_entity.type
_entity.pdbx_description
1 polymer ?
#
loop_
_entity_poly.entity_id
_entity_poly.type
_entity_poly.pdbx_seq_one_letter_code
_entity_poly.pdbx_strand_id
1 'polypeptide(L)'
;MTEVAPELLAMMVELLPTVDSYRDLSAMTGVGHQQTRSAMAPFVAIMKLQGTLPPCVCGKERFHKWGCVRTRTKALQARADTRTASPEEIEKRRVMVEAIMTGLAYSEIEKMFGMAPKTARKYLGYLTPEQREQRKAMEMERISPKRARHLSKLHRLQSNNRDREVPAMLVAGEKVASICAKTGMSKTAVYRHMTWLSPEQRAKRDDAIASGRCTDPGQSEEGEPAWLLAA
;
A
#
# COMPACT_ATOMS: atom_id res chain seq x y z
N MET A 1 28.89 -42.58 -1.11
CA MET A 1 28.31 -41.23 -1.14
C MET A 1 29.37 -40.32 -1.71
N THR A 2 29.12 -39.63 -2.82
CA THR A 2 30.08 -38.65 -3.36
C THR A 2 30.11 -37.44 -2.42
N GLU A 3 31.28 -37.18 -1.83
CA GLU A 3 31.50 -36.04 -0.96
C GLU A 3 31.45 -34.74 -1.78
N VAL A 4 30.80 -33.72 -1.24
CA VAL A 4 30.76 -32.38 -1.84
C VAL A 4 32.12 -31.73 -1.61
N ALA A 5 32.76 -31.25 -2.66
CA ALA A 5 34.05 -30.57 -2.54
C ALA A 5 34.00 -29.41 -1.53
N PRO A 6 35.03 -29.19 -0.69
CA PRO A 6 35.02 -28.16 0.34
C PRO A 6 34.72 -26.75 -0.16
N GLU A 7 35.22 -26.40 -1.35
CA GLU A 7 35.01 -25.09 -1.99
C GLU A 7 33.55 -24.91 -2.40
N LEU A 8 32.94 -25.98 -2.89
CA LEU A 8 31.54 -26.03 -3.28
C LEU A 8 30.63 -25.94 -2.05
N LEU A 9 31.04 -26.58 -0.95
CA LEU A 9 30.34 -26.50 0.33
C LEU A 9 30.36 -25.07 0.90
N ALA A 10 31.51 -24.39 0.87
CA ALA A 10 31.65 -23.01 1.32
C ALA A 10 30.72 -22.08 0.53
N MET A 11 30.74 -22.19 -0.80
CA MET A 11 29.83 -21.42 -1.67
C MET A 11 28.35 -21.70 -1.34
N MET A 12 27.97 -22.97 -1.12
CA MET A 12 26.60 -23.29 -0.74
C MET A 12 26.18 -22.63 0.58
N VAL A 13 27.07 -22.58 1.58
CA VAL A 13 26.79 -21.94 2.87
C VAL A 13 26.59 -20.43 2.72
N GLU A 14 27.42 -19.77 1.92
CA GLU A 14 27.29 -18.33 1.62
C GLU A 14 25.96 -17.99 0.94
N LEU A 15 25.42 -18.91 0.13
CA LEU A 15 24.15 -18.73 -0.58
C LEU A 15 22.91 -18.98 0.30
N LEU A 16 23.03 -19.64 1.47
CA LEU A 16 21.89 -20.01 2.31
C LEU A 16 20.96 -18.84 2.70
N PRO A 17 21.46 -17.61 3.03
CA PRO A 17 20.59 -16.49 3.39
C PRO A 17 19.75 -15.96 2.20
N THR A 18 20.23 -16.14 0.98
CA THR A 18 19.65 -15.50 -0.21
C THR A 18 18.77 -16.43 -1.02
N VAL A 19 19.07 -17.74 -1.01
CA VAL A 19 18.29 -18.74 -1.76
C VAL A 19 16.99 -19.14 -1.06
N ASP A 20 15.98 -19.46 -1.86
CA ASP A 20 14.64 -19.78 -1.38
C ASP A 20 14.44 -21.28 -1.07
N SER A 21 15.24 -22.16 -1.68
CA SER A 21 15.08 -23.61 -1.52
C SER A 21 16.36 -24.42 -1.80
N TYR A 22 16.41 -25.66 -1.29
CA TYR A 22 17.46 -26.63 -1.64
C TYR A 22 17.47 -27.01 -3.13
N ARG A 23 16.39 -26.74 -3.87
CA ARG A 23 16.34 -26.96 -5.32
C ARG A 23 17.11 -25.88 -6.06
N ASP A 24 17.00 -24.63 -5.61
CA ASP A 24 17.71 -23.51 -6.21
C ASP A 24 19.21 -23.64 -5.96
N LEU A 25 19.60 -23.98 -4.73
CA LEU A 25 20.99 -24.35 -4.39
C LEU A 25 21.53 -25.48 -5.28
N SER A 26 20.76 -26.56 -5.45
CA SER A 26 21.13 -27.69 -6.32
C SER A 26 21.28 -27.25 -7.78
N ALA A 27 20.40 -26.39 -8.29
CA ALA A 27 20.46 -25.87 -9.65
C ALA A 27 21.67 -24.93 -9.86
N MET A 28 21.98 -24.07 -8.88
CA MET A 28 23.10 -23.12 -8.96
C MET A 28 24.47 -23.81 -8.85
N THR A 29 24.55 -24.89 -8.09
CA THR A 29 25.82 -25.59 -7.81
C THR A 29 26.05 -26.83 -8.65
N GLY A 30 25.05 -27.28 -9.41
CA GLY A 30 25.11 -28.53 -10.17
C GLY A 30 25.11 -29.81 -9.31
N VAL A 31 25.03 -29.69 -7.98
CA VAL A 31 25.02 -30.82 -7.05
C VAL A 31 23.62 -31.44 -7.02
N GLY A 32 23.55 -32.77 -6.88
CA GLY A 32 22.28 -33.47 -6.78
C GLY A 32 21.46 -33.01 -5.56
N HIS A 33 20.14 -32.84 -5.73
CA HIS A 33 19.26 -32.28 -4.69
C HIS A 33 19.37 -32.98 -3.33
N GLN A 34 19.50 -34.31 -3.31
CA GLN A 34 19.65 -35.07 -2.08
C GLN A 34 21.01 -34.81 -1.41
N GLN A 35 22.08 -34.70 -2.18
CA GLN A 35 23.42 -34.35 -1.67
C GLN A 35 23.42 -32.93 -1.10
N THR A 36 22.85 -31.95 -1.82
CA THR A 36 22.67 -30.58 -1.31
C THR A 36 21.93 -30.58 0.01
N ARG A 37 20.82 -31.33 0.12
CA ARG A 37 20.02 -31.39 1.35
C ARG A 37 20.80 -31.99 2.51
N SER A 38 21.51 -33.09 2.29
CA SER A 38 22.32 -33.73 3.33
C SER A 38 23.47 -32.83 3.78
N ALA A 39 24.17 -32.20 2.84
CA ALA A 39 25.31 -31.32 3.13
C ALA A 39 24.88 -30.03 3.87
N MET A 40 23.72 -29.45 3.51
CA MET A 40 23.26 -28.17 4.05
C MET A 40 22.42 -28.27 5.33
N ALA A 41 21.87 -29.45 5.64
CA ALA A 41 21.06 -29.68 6.84
C ALA A 41 21.72 -29.17 8.15
N PRO A 42 23.00 -29.45 8.44
CA PRO A 42 23.63 -28.97 9.67
C PRO A 42 23.72 -27.44 9.74
N PHE A 43 24.09 -26.78 8.64
CA PHE A 43 24.21 -25.32 8.59
C PHE A 43 22.85 -24.62 8.76
N VAL A 44 21.82 -25.13 8.10
CA VAL A 44 20.44 -24.64 8.28
C VAL A 44 19.99 -24.81 9.73
N ALA A 45 20.33 -25.93 10.39
CA ALA A 45 20.02 -26.13 11.80
C ALA A 45 20.73 -25.10 12.71
N ILE A 46 22.02 -24.83 12.46
CA ILE A 46 22.79 -23.81 13.19
C ILE A 46 22.16 -22.43 13.01
N MET A 47 21.85 -22.02 11.77
CA MET A 47 21.23 -20.72 11.49
C MET A 47 19.86 -20.57 12.16
N LYS A 48 19.08 -21.66 12.27
CA LYS A 48 17.81 -21.66 13.01
C LYS A 48 18.03 -21.42 14.49
N LEU A 49 18.98 -22.12 15.11
CA LEU A 49 19.31 -21.97 16.52
C LEU A 49 19.80 -20.54 16.82
N GLN A 50 20.53 -19.93 15.89
CA GLN A 50 21.05 -18.57 16.02
C GLN A 50 20.03 -17.49 15.63
N GLY A 51 18.85 -17.85 15.09
CA GLY A 51 17.86 -16.89 14.60
C GLY A 51 18.31 -16.09 13.36
N THR A 52 19.37 -16.52 12.68
CA THR A 52 19.92 -15.85 11.49
C THR A 52 19.30 -16.34 10.18
N LEU A 53 18.50 -17.41 10.22
CA LEU A 53 17.79 -17.90 9.05
C LEU A 53 16.60 -16.99 8.70
N PRO A 54 16.60 -16.28 7.56
CA PRO A 54 15.48 -15.43 7.18
C PRO A 54 14.20 -16.25 6.97
N PRO A 55 13.02 -15.70 7.29
CA PRO A 55 11.76 -16.40 7.09
C PRO A 55 11.51 -16.66 5.60
N CYS A 56 10.69 -17.68 5.32
CA CYS A 56 10.18 -17.90 3.98
C CYS A 56 9.08 -16.88 3.64
N VAL A 57 8.89 -16.59 2.35
CA VAL A 57 7.78 -15.76 1.82
C VAL A 57 6.37 -16.27 2.15
N CYS A 58 6.25 -17.49 2.67
CA CYS A 58 4.99 -18.05 3.18
C CYS A 58 4.76 -17.81 4.69
N GLY A 59 5.69 -17.12 5.37
CA GLY A 59 5.66 -16.87 6.82
C GLY A 59 6.15 -18.04 7.68
N LYS A 60 6.47 -19.20 7.09
CA LYS A 60 7.08 -20.33 7.80
C LYS A 60 8.60 -20.24 7.78
N GLU A 61 9.24 -21.08 8.60
CA GLU A 61 10.70 -21.27 8.55
C GLU A 61 11.14 -21.66 7.13
N ARG A 62 12.24 -21.05 6.67
CA ARG A 62 12.85 -21.38 5.38
C ARG A 62 13.37 -22.83 5.38
N PHE A 63 13.46 -23.42 4.19
CA PHE A 63 13.86 -24.83 3.99
C PHE A 63 12.97 -25.87 4.70
N HIS A 64 11.68 -25.58 4.84
CA HIS A 64 10.75 -26.49 5.51
C HIS A 64 10.55 -27.82 4.76
N LYS A 65 10.30 -28.91 5.50
CA LYS A 65 10.33 -30.34 5.07
C LYS A 65 9.66 -30.64 3.72
N TRP A 66 8.54 -30.00 3.43
CA TRP A 66 7.73 -30.25 2.22
C TRP A 66 7.99 -29.26 1.07
N GLY A 67 8.94 -28.33 1.24
CA GLY A 67 9.16 -27.19 0.33
C GLY A 67 8.03 -26.16 0.42
N CYS A 68 8.32 -24.89 0.15
CA CYS A 68 7.31 -23.83 0.20
C CYS A 68 6.21 -24.07 -0.81
N VAL A 69 4.96 -24.17 -0.34
CA VAL A 69 3.80 -24.38 -1.21
C VAL A 69 3.71 -23.24 -2.22
N ARG A 70 4.02 -22.00 -1.83
CA ARG A 70 4.06 -20.87 -2.77
C ARG A 70 5.16 -21.01 -3.83
N THR A 71 6.36 -21.51 -3.50
CA THR A 71 7.39 -21.79 -4.52
C THR A 71 7.12 -23.06 -5.31
N ARG A 72 6.50 -24.09 -4.73
CA ARG A 72 6.08 -25.32 -5.41
C ARG A 72 4.98 -25.04 -6.42
N THR A 73 3.97 -24.25 -6.06
CA THR A 73 2.90 -23.83 -6.98
C THR A 73 3.43 -22.89 -8.07
N LYS A 74 4.31 -21.93 -7.73
CA LYS A 74 5.00 -21.07 -8.72
C LYS A 74 5.89 -21.87 -9.67
N ALA A 75 6.66 -22.84 -9.17
CA ALA A 75 7.55 -23.67 -9.99
C ALA A 75 6.78 -24.69 -10.84
N LEU A 76 5.65 -25.22 -10.34
CA LEU A 76 4.75 -26.07 -11.13
C LEU A 76 4.06 -25.27 -12.24
N GLN A 77 3.58 -24.06 -11.96
CA GLN A 77 3.04 -23.17 -12.99
C GLN A 77 4.10 -22.76 -14.02
N ALA A 78 5.28 -22.31 -13.57
CA ALA A 78 6.36 -21.92 -14.48
C ALA A 78 6.86 -23.08 -15.37
N ARG A 79 6.93 -24.31 -14.83
CA ARG A 79 7.36 -25.51 -15.58
C ARG A 79 6.28 -26.07 -16.50
N ALA A 80 5.01 -26.05 -16.09
CA ALA A 80 3.89 -26.46 -16.93
C ALA A 80 3.69 -25.49 -18.12
N ASP A 81 3.98 -24.21 -17.92
CA ASP A 81 3.74 -23.17 -18.93
C ASP A 81 4.85 -23.03 -19.99
N THR A 82 6.02 -23.66 -19.84
CA THR A 82 7.14 -23.46 -20.78
C THR A 82 7.62 -24.72 -21.49
N ARG A 83 7.39 -25.92 -20.92
CA ARG A 83 7.95 -27.16 -21.47
C ARG A 83 6.99 -27.95 -22.36
N THR A 84 5.69 -27.64 -22.30
CA THR A 84 4.60 -28.30 -23.03
C THR A 84 3.71 -27.33 -23.81
N ALA A 85 4.06 -26.04 -23.82
CA ALA A 85 3.28 -25.03 -24.52
C ALA A 85 3.49 -25.16 -26.03
N SER A 86 2.40 -25.08 -26.81
CA SER A 86 2.51 -25.09 -28.27
C SER A 86 3.21 -23.81 -28.76
N PRO A 87 3.81 -23.81 -29.97
CA PRO A 87 4.37 -22.60 -30.56
C PRO A 87 3.36 -21.44 -30.60
N GLU A 88 2.09 -21.73 -30.83
CA GLU A 88 1.01 -20.74 -30.82
C GLU A 88 0.78 -20.14 -29.42
N GLU A 89 0.88 -20.94 -28.36
CA GLU A 89 0.74 -20.46 -26.98
C GLU A 89 1.92 -19.59 -26.54
N ILE A 90 3.12 -19.92 -27.01
CA ILE A 90 4.34 -19.13 -26.79
C ILE A 90 4.20 -17.78 -27.50
N GLU A 91 3.75 -17.77 -28.75
CA GLU A 91 3.57 -16.54 -29.52
C GLU A 91 2.45 -15.68 -28.94
N LYS A 92 1.32 -16.30 -28.58
CA LYS A 92 0.22 -15.63 -27.87
C LYS A 92 0.70 -15.00 -26.57
N ARG A 93 1.57 -15.66 -25.81
CA ARG A 93 2.18 -15.09 -24.60
C ARG A 93 3.04 -13.88 -24.92
N ARG A 94 3.88 -13.96 -25.94
CA ARG A 94 4.77 -12.86 -26.37
C ARG A 94 3.97 -11.60 -26.67
N VAL A 95 2.97 -11.72 -27.53
CA VAL A 95 2.08 -10.60 -27.94
C VAL A 95 1.33 -10.01 -26.73
N MET A 96 0.84 -10.87 -25.82
CA MET A 96 0.13 -10.41 -24.62
C MET A 96 1.04 -9.69 -23.63
N VAL A 97 2.27 -10.17 -23.43
CA VAL A 97 3.28 -9.50 -22.60
C VAL A 97 3.65 -8.15 -23.20
N GLU A 98 3.86 -8.08 -24.51
CA GLU A 98 4.16 -6.85 -25.23
C GLU A 98 3.04 -5.81 -25.03
N ALA A 99 1.79 -6.19 -25.29
CA ALA A 99 0.63 -5.31 -25.11
C ALA A 99 0.48 -4.77 -23.67
N ILE A 100 0.80 -5.60 -22.66
CA ILE A 100 0.81 -5.16 -21.24
C ILE A 100 1.94 -4.16 -21.00
N MET A 101 3.11 -4.39 -21.58
CA MET A 101 4.28 -3.53 -21.43
C MET A 101 4.16 -2.22 -22.20
N THR A 102 3.31 -2.13 -23.23
CA THR A 102 2.97 -0.85 -23.89
C THR A 102 2.13 0.08 -23.00
N GLY A 103 1.72 -0.36 -21.80
CA GLY A 103 0.94 0.49 -20.90
C GLY A 103 -0.58 0.38 -21.09
N LEU A 104 -1.06 -0.45 -22.01
CA LEU A 104 -2.49 -0.62 -22.29
C LEU A 104 -3.27 -1.02 -21.03
N ALA A 105 -4.52 -0.55 -20.95
CA ALA A 105 -5.45 -1.00 -19.93
C ALA A 105 -5.95 -2.40 -20.26
N TYR A 106 -6.25 -3.21 -19.23
CA TYR A 106 -6.79 -4.56 -19.45
C TYR A 106 -8.12 -4.57 -20.22
N SER A 107 -8.91 -3.50 -20.15
CA SER A 107 -10.13 -3.31 -20.95
C SER A 107 -9.85 -3.04 -22.43
N GLU A 108 -8.69 -2.48 -22.76
CA GLU A 108 -8.25 -2.25 -24.14
C GLU A 108 -7.71 -3.55 -24.73
N ILE A 109 -6.92 -4.28 -23.94
CA ILE A 109 -6.46 -5.63 -24.27
C ILE A 109 -7.65 -6.57 -24.49
N GLU A 110 -8.71 -6.46 -23.70
CA GLU A 110 -9.95 -7.22 -23.91
C GLU A 110 -10.56 -6.98 -25.29
N LYS A 111 -10.67 -5.71 -25.71
CA LYS A 111 -11.20 -5.34 -27.03
C LYS A 111 -10.32 -5.81 -28.18
N MET A 112 -9.00 -5.74 -28.01
CA MET A 112 -8.04 -6.11 -29.05
C MET A 112 -7.94 -7.62 -29.25
N PHE A 113 -8.02 -8.40 -28.17
CA PHE A 113 -7.75 -9.84 -28.20
C PHE A 113 -8.99 -10.69 -27.88
N GLY A 114 -10.17 -10.07 -27.76
CA GLY A 114 -11.44 -10.76 -27.48
C GLY A 114 -11.43 -11.56 -26.18
N MET A 115 -10.70 -11.10 -25.16
CA MET A 115 -10.50 -11.87 -23.93
C MET A 115 -10.84 -11.11 -22.66
N ALA A 116 -11.38 -11.82 -21.67
CA ALA A 116 -11.73 -11.19 -20.40
C ALA A 116 -10.50 -10.57 -19.70
N PRO A 117 -10.63 -9.41 -19.02
CA PRO A 117 -9.53 -8.73 -18.33
C PRO A 117 -8.85 -9.60 -17.28
N LYS A 118 -9.60 -10.50 -16.64
CA LYS A 118 -9.09 -11.47 -15.66
C LYS A 118 -8.11 -12.47 -16.31
N THR A 119 -8.33 -12.81 -17.57
CA THR A 119 -7.45 -13.69 -18.35
C THR A 119 -6.17 -12.94 -18.74
N ALA A 120 -6.29 -11.70 -19.20
CA ALA A 120 -5.13 -10.84 -19.51
C ALA A 120 -4.20 -10.67 -18.27
N ARG A 121 -4.77 -10.52 -17.06
CA ARG A 121 -3.99 -10.44 -15.82
C ARG A 121 -3.12 -11.67 -15.53
N LYS A 122 -3.48 -12.86 -16.02
CA LYS A 122 -2.64 -14.05 -15.83
C LYS A 122 -1.27 -13.88 -16.46
N TYR A 123 -1.18 -13.11 -17.56
CA TYR A 123 0.07 -12.89 -18.28
C TYR A 123 1.07 -12.00 -17.54
N LEU A 124 0.65 -11.30 -16.48
CA LEU A 124 1.57 -10.64 -15.54
C LEU A 124 2.54 -11.63 -14.87
N GLY A 125 2.13 -12.89 -14.76
CA GLY A 125 2.97 -13.97 -14.24
C GLY A 125 4.24 -14.19 -15.07
N TYR A 126 4.21 -13.86 -16.36
CA TYR A 126 5.33 -14.07 -17.30
C TYR A 126 6.24 -12.85 -17.45
N LEU A 127 5.91 -11.70 -16.83
CA LEU A 127 6.79 -10.54 -16.84
C LEU A 127 8.08 -10.83 -16.07
N THR A 128 9.22 -10.42 -16.64
CA THR A 128 10.51 -10.42 -15.94
C THR A 128 10.47 -9.47 -14.73
N PRO A 129 11.39 -9.61 -13.76
CA PRO A 129 11.47 -8.68 -12.63
C PRO A 129 11.57 -7.21 -13.07
N GLU A 130 12.43 -6.91 -14.03
CA GLU A 130 12.60 -5.56 -14.60
C GLU A 130 11.31 -5.03 -15.25
N GLN A 131 10.63 -5.86 -16.05
CA GLN A 131 9.37 -5.50 -16.68
C GLN A 131 8.26 -5.21 -15.65
N ARG A 132 8.25 -5.93 -14.52
CA ARG A 132 7.28 -5.65 -13.44
C ARG A 132 7.54 -4.31 -12.78
N GLU A 133 8.80 -3.91 -12.62
CA GLU A 133 9.16 -2.61 -12.06
C GLU A 133 8.79 -1.48 -13.02
N GLN A 134 9.11 -1.62 -14.30
CA GLN A 134 8.67 -0.70 -15.35
C GLN A 134 7.14 -0.56 -15.37
N ARG A 135 6.40 -1.68 -15.27
CA ARG A 135 4.94 -1.64 -15.23
C ARG A 135 4.40 -0.94 -13.98
N LYS A 136 5.03 -1.13 -12.82
CA LYS A 136 4.66 -0.39 -11.60
C LYS A 136 4.91 1.11 -11.77
N ALA A 137 6.02 1.51 -12.39
CA ALA A 137 6.29 2.92 -12.67
C ALA A 137 5.21 3.54 -13.58
N MET A 138 4.87 2.87 -14.69
CA MET A 138 3.79 3.29 -15.59
C MET A 138 2.42 3.38 -14.89
N GLU A 139 2.11 2.43 -14.00
CA GLU A 139 0.86 2.47 -13.24
C GLU A 139 0.84 3.61 -12.21
N MET A 140 1.96 3.89 -11.56
CA MET A 140 2.09 5.01 -10.62
C MET A 140 1.91 6.36 -11.34
N GLU A 141 2.50 6.53 -12.52
CA GLU A 141 2.30 7.70 -13.37
C GLU A 141 0.83 7.85 -13.79
N ARG A 142 0.16 6.76 -14.15
CA ARG A 142 -1.26 6.77 -14.56
C ARG A 142 -2.22 6.99 -13.38
N ILE A 143 -1.88 6.54 -12.19
CA ILE A 143 -2.68 6.71 -10.96
C ILE A 143 -2.54 8.14 -10.42
N SER A 144 -1.38 8.79 -10.57
CA SER A 144 -1.11 10.13 -10.05
C SER A 144 -2.22 11.16 -10.37
N PRO A 145 -2.69 11.31 -11.64
CA PRO A 145 -3.78 12.24 -11.96
C PRO A 145 -5.14 11.85 -11.37
N LYS A 146 -5.46 10.54 -11.33
CA LYS A 146 -6.74 10.05 -10.80
C LYS A 146 -6.80 10.14 -9.27
N ARG A 147 -5.68 9.87 -8.60
CA ARG A 147 -5.52 9.97 -7.15
C ARG A 147 -5.54 11.42 -6.71
N ALA A 148 -4.89 12.33 -7.44
CA ALA A 148 -5.00 13.76 -7.22
C ALA A 148 -6.46 14.24 -7.30
N ARG A 149 -7.20 13.88 -8.37
CA ARG A 149 -8.63 14.23 -8.50
C ARG A 149 -9.49 13.65 -7.38
N HIS A 150 -9.22 12.42 -6.94
CA HIS A 150 -9.96 11.79 -5.84
C HIS A 150 -9.70 12.48 -4.49
N LEU A 151 -8.44 12.79 -4.20
CA LEU A 151 -8.05 13.54 -2.99
C LEU A 151 -8.64 14.96 -2.99
N SER A 152 -8.62 15.67 -4.12
CA SER A 152 -9.28 16.97 -4.26
C SER A 152 -10.80 16.87 -4.05
N LYS A 153 -11.45 15.80 -4.54
CA LYS A 153 -12.88 15.56 -4.32
C LYS A 153 -13.18 15.31 -2.84
N LEU A 154 -12.37 14.51 -2.15
CA LEU A 154 -12.50 14.26 -0.71
C LEU A 154 -12.30 15.55 0.10
N HIS A 155 -11.29 16.35 -0.25
CA HIS A 155 -11.04 17.64 0.41
C HIS A 155 -12.21 18.61 0.21
N ARG A 156 -12.80 18.66 -0.98
CA ARG A 156 -14.00 19.48 -1.27
C ARG A 156 -15.22 19.01 -0.47
N LEU A 157 -15.41 17.69 -0.32
CA LEU A 157 -16.50 17.15 0.49
C LEU A 157 -16.32 17.45 1.99
N GLN A 158 -15.08 17.35 2.49
CA GLN A 158 -14.76 17.71 3.88
C GLN A 158 -14.94 19.22 4.14
N SER A 159 -14.56 20.08 3.20
CA SER A 159 -14.82 21.53 3.29
C SER A 159 -16.32 21.82 3.35
N ASN A 160 -17.10 21.24 2.42
CA ASN A 160 -18.55 21.48 2.35
C ASN A 160 -19.31 21.01 3.62
N ASN A 161 -18.84 19.95 4.29
CA ASN A 161 -19.42 19.55 5.58
C ASN A 161 -19.07 20.53 6.69
N ARG A 162 -17.82 21.01 6.76
CA ARG A 162 -17.41 22.03 7.75
C ARG A 162 -18.16 23.34 7.56
N ASP A 163 -18.38 23.77 6.32
CA ASP A 163 -19.13 24.99 5.98
C ASP A 163 -20.61 24.93 6.42
N ARG A 164 -21.17 23.73 6.64
CA ARG A 164 -22.52 23.52 7.16
C ARG A 164 -22.58 23.34 8.67
N GLU A 165 -21.62 22.61 9.24
CA GLU A 165 -21.61 22.23 10.66
C GLU A 165 -21.14 23.37 11.56
N VAL A 166 -20.14 24.16 11.13
CA VAL A 166 -19.57 25.23 11.95
C VAL A 166 -20.60 26.34 12.26
N PRO A 167 -21.40 26.85 11.29
CA PRO A 167 -22.46 27.80 11.60
C PRO A 167 -23.50 27.24 12.59
N ALA A 168 -23.85 25.96 12.49
CA ALA A 168 -24.82 25.33 13.40
C ALA A 168 -24.26 25.23 14.83
N MET A 169 -23.00 24.83 15.00
CA MET A 169 -22.33 24.79 16.30
C MET A 169 -22.20 26.18 16.91
N LEU A 170 -21.87 27.19 16.09
CA LEU A 170 -21.82 28.60 16.52
C LEU A 170 -23.20 29.09 16.99
N VAL A 171 -24.27 28.79 16.26
CA VAL A 171 -25.64 29.18 16.66
C VAL A 171 -26.09 28.46 17.93
N ALA A 172 -25.66 27.21 18.13
CA ALA A 172 -25.90 26.46 19.36
C ALA A 172 -25.12 27.00 20.58
N GLY A 173 -24.24 27.99 20.38
CA GLY A 173 -23.42 28.59 21.44
C GLY A 173 -22.14 27.81 21.75
N GLU A 174 -21.75 26.81 20.95
CA GLU A 174 -20.53 26.04 21.22
C GLU A 174 -19.27 26.93 21.26
N LYS A 175 -18.37 26.64 22.21
CA LYS A 175 -17.11 27.38 22.37
C LYS A 175 -16.23 27.24 21.13
N VAL A 176 -15.64 28.34 20.66
CA VAL A 176 -14.72 28.35 19.50
C VAL A 176 -13.59 27.33 19.67
N ALA A 177 -13.03 27.18 20.88
CA ALA A 177 -12.01 26.18 21.16
C ALA A 177 -12.50 24.73 20.94
N SER A 178 -13.73 24.43 21.34
CA SER A 178 -14.39 23.13 21.11
C SER A 178 -14.62 22.89 19.62
N ILE A 179 -15.10 23.90 18.90
CA ILE A 179 -15.31 23.83 17.45
C ILE A 179 -13.99 23.60 16.73
N CYS A 180 -12.92 24.33 17.09
CA CYS A 180 -11.58 24.11 16.54
C CYS A 180 -11.08 22.68 16.80
N ALA A 181 -11.28 22.15 18.00
CA ALA A 181 -10.88 20.79 18.35
C ALA A 181 -11.66 19.72 17.56
N LYS A 182 -12.97 19.89 17.38
CA LYS A 182 -13.83 18.96 16.62
C LYS A 182 -13.59 19.00 15.12
N THR A 183 -13.35 20.20 14.57
CA THR A 183 -13.27 20.40 13.11
C THR A 183 -11.83 20.44 12.59
N GLY A 184 -10.83 20.64 13.46
CA GLY A 184 -9.44 20.88 13.08
C GLY A 184 -9.21 22.23 12.40
N MET A 185 -10.16 23.17 12.53
CA MET A 185 -10.05 24.52 11.95
C MET A 185 -9.26 25.46 12.85
N SER A 186 -8.60 26.45 12.25
CA SER A 186 -8.00 27.54 13.01
C SER A 186 -9.07 28.46 13.59
N LYS A 187 -8.76 29.14 14.71
CA LYS A 187 -9.67 30.13 15.31
C LYS A 187 -10.14 31.17 14.29
N THR A 188 -9.23 31.69 13.48
CA THR A 188 -9.52 32.67 12.42
C THR A 188 -10.52 32.14 11.39
N ALA A 189 -10.43 30.85 11.02
CA ALA A 189 -11.37 30.24 10.10
C ALA A 189 -12.77 30.10 10.71
N VAL A 190 -12.87 29.73 12.00
CA VAL A 190 -14.15 29.69 12.72
C VAL A 190 -14.77 31.09 12.84
N TYR A 191 -13.98 32.12 13.13
CA TYR A 191 -14.45 33.51 13.18
C TYR A 191 -14.99 34.01 11.82
N ARG A 192 -14.45 33.55 10.70
CA ARG A 192 -15.02 33.87 9.37
C ARG A 192 -16.44 33.35 9.19
N HIS A 193 -16.80 32.23 9.80
CA HIS A 193 -18.18 31.76 9.75
C HIS A 193 -19.12 32.61 10.60
N MET A 194 -18.63 33.31 11.63
CA MET A 194 -19.45 34.22 12.44
C MET A 194 -19.90 35.45 11.64
N THR A 195 -19.11 35.90 10.66
CA THR A 195 -19.49 37.04 9.80
C THR A 195 -20.57 36.66 8.78
N TRP A 196 -20.79 35.36 8.55
CA TRP A 196 -21.82 34.84 7.65
C TRP A 196 -23.14 34.50 8.37
N LEU A 197 -23.21 34.66 9.69
CA LEU A 197 -24.45 34.46 10.44
C LEU A 197 -25.43 35.60 10.20
N SER A 198 -26.67 35.23 9.91
CA SER A 198 -27.79 36.18 9.86
C SER A 198 -28.00 36.88 11.21
N PRO A 199 -28.63 38.06 11.24
CA PRO A 199 -28.93 38.76 12.49
C PRO A 199 -29.72 37.88 13.49
N GLU A 200 -30.69 37.11 13.01
CA GLU A 200 -31.48 36.17 13.83
C GLU A 200 -30.63 35.05 14.44
N GLN A 201 -29.67 34.52 13.69
CA GLN A 201 -28.75 33.49 14.16
C GLN A 201 -27.76 34.03 15.20
N ARG A 202 -27.34 35.29 15.06
CA ARG A 202 -26.51 35.96 16.06
C ARG A 202 -27.28 36.17 17.36
N ALA A 203 -28.53 36.64 17.29
CA ALA A 203 -29.39 36.76 18.47
C ALA A 203 -29.57 35.41 19.19
N LYS A 204 -29.86 34.32 18.46
CA LYS A 204 -29.98 32.97 19.04
C LYS A 204 -28.71 32.47 19.72
N ARG A 205 -27.54 32.77 19.14
CA ARG A 205 -26.26 32.46 19.78
C ARG A 205 -26.10 33.23 21.08
N ASP A 206 -26.34 34.54 21.03
CA ASP A 206 -26.14 35.42 22.18
C ASP A 206 -27.10 35.05 23.32
N ASP A 207 -28.33 34.64 23.01
CA ASP A 207 -29.28 34.06 23.96
C ASP A 207 -28.77 32.72 24.54
N ALA A 208 -28.17 31.85 23.71
CA ALA A 208 -27.60 30.59 24.15
C ALA A 208 -26.42 30.80 25.12
N ILE A 209 -25.57 31.80 24.85
CA ILE A 209 -24.47 32.22 25.73
C ILE A 209 -25.03 32.82 27.03
N ALA A 210 -25.97 33.76 26.94
CA ALA A 210 -26.58 34.43 28.08
C ALA A 210 -27.36 33.49 29.01
N SER A 211 -27.95 32.41 28.47
CA SER A 211 -28.67 31.40 29.27
C SER A 211 -27.78 30.50 30.13
N GLY A 212 -26.47 30.73 30.17
CA GLY A 212 -25.53 29.93 30.97
C GLY A 212 -25.33 28.50 30.44
N ARG A 213 -25.95 28.15 29.31
CA ARG A 213 -25.69 26.89 28.59
C ARG A 213 -24.28 26.84 27.99
N CYS A 214 -23.55 27.95 27.98
CA CYS A 214 -22.14 28.02 27.66
C CYS A 214 -21.46 29.12 28.51
N THR A 215 -20.42 28.74 29.26
CA THR A 215 -19.55 29.71 29.97
C THR A 215 -18.60 30.39 28.99
N ASP A 216 -18.71 31.71 28.90
CA ASP A 216 -17.84 32.57 28.12
C ASP A 216 -16.38 32.48 28.62
N PRO A 217 -15.35 32.22 27.78
CA PRO A 217 -13.96 32.35 28.19
C PRO A 217 -13.45 33.80 28.16
N GLY A 218 -14.32 34.79 27.84
CA GLY A 218 -13.95 36.20 27.78
C GLY A 218 -13.96 36.96 29.11
N GLN A 219 -14.41 36.34 30.21
CA GLN A 219 -14.26 36.92 31.56
C GLN A 219 -13.16 36.20 32.33
N SER A 220 -11.92 36.35 31.86
CA SER A 220 -10.85 36.52 32.83
C SER A 220 -10.99 37.93 33.39
N GLU A 221 -11.00 38.05 34.71
CA GLU A 221 -10.74 39.30 35.40
C GLU A 221 -9.51 39.97 34.76
N GLU A 222 -9.64 41.28 34.47
CA GLU A 222 -8.61 42.17 33.90
C GLU A 222 -8.30 42.05 32.38
N GLY A 223 -8.84 43.01 31.60
CA GLY A 223 -8.36 43.34 30.26
C GLY A 223 -9.46 43.72 29.28
N GLU A 224 -9.66 45.01 29.05
CA GLU A 224 -10.55 45.53 27.99
C GLU A 224 -10.19 44.91 26.62
N PRO A 225 -11.18 44.56 25.79
CA PRO A 225 -10.91 44.01 24.48
C PRO A 225 -10.41 45.11 23.53
N ALA A 226 -9.25 44.88 22.91
CA ALA A 226 -8.52 45.80 22.04
C ALA A 226 -9.26 46.35 20.81
N TRP A 227 -10.50 45.93 20.55
CA TRP A 227 -11.34 46.50 19.49
C TRP A 227 -12.16 47.72 19.93
N LEU A 228 -12.15 48.08 21.22
CA LEU A 228 -12.77 49.30 21.76
C LEU A 228 -11.85 50.54 21.75
N LEU A 229 -10.60 50.44 21.30
CA LEU A 229 -9.64 51.56 21.24
C LEU A 229 -9.39 52.12 19.84
N ALA A 230 -10.29 51.83 18.89
CA ALA A 230 -10.24 52.41 17.55
C ALA A 230 -11.54 53.19 17.24
N ALA A 231 -11.73 54.31 17.94
CA ALA A 231 -12.63 55.40 17.57
C ALA A 231 -12.09 56.71 18.15
#